data_AF-A0A956ICJ6-F1
#
_entry.id   AF-A0A956ICJ6-F1
#
_cell.length_a   1.000
_cell.length_b   1.000
_cell.length_c   1.000
_cell.angle_alpha   90.00
_cell.angle_beta   90.00
_cell.angle_gamma   90.00
#
_symmetry.space_group_name_H-M   'P 1'
#
loop_
_entity.id
_entity.type
_entity.pdbx_description
1 polymer ?
#
loop_
_entity_poly.entity_id
_entity_poly.type
_entity_poly.pdbx_seq_one_letter_code
_entity_poly.pdbx_strand_id
1 'polypeptide(L)'
;RGCITLNSTTGLQSLHHGCPVHCSGRAVYDLPGLTHQGTLEEFLADPGSFDSDLYDAYRRYLLHASQANGNFYRRTHEDAGPTGIRWFAGI
;
A
#
# COMPACT_ATOMS: atom_id res chain seq x y z
N ARG A 1 -15.25 10.35 5.56
CA ARG A 1 -15.11 9.65 4.24
C ARG A 1 -14.22 8.43 4.50
N GLY A 2 -14.49 7.29 3.88
CA GLY A 2 -13.72 6.07 4.09
C GLY A 2 -13.73 5.18 2.84
N CYS A 3 -12.74 4.30 2.71
CA CYS A 3 -12.62 3.35 1.61
C CYS A 3 -12.77 1.92 2.15
N ILE A 4 -13.66 1.15 1.54
CA ILE A 4 -13.81 -0.28 1.81
C ILE A 4 -13.19 -1.04 0.63
N THR A 5 -12.37 -2.03 0.93
CA THR A 5 -11.75 -2.87 -0.11
C THR A 5 -11.60 -4.30 0.36
N LEU A 6 -11.49 -5.24 -0.58
CA LEU A 6 -11.15 -6.63 -0.26
C LEU A 6 -9.63 -6.79 -0.11
N ASN A 7 -8.90 -6.44 -1.15
CA ASN A 7 -7.43 -6.56 -1.23
C ASN A 7 -6.80 -5.69 -2.33
N SER A 8 -7.55 -4.72 -2.88
CA SER A 8 -7.05 -3.89 -3.99
C SER A 8 -5.96 -2.95 -3.50
N THR A 9 -4.95 -2.66 -4.32
CA THR A 9 -3.96 -1.60 -4.01
C THR A 9 -4.59 -0.21 -3.97
N THR A 10 -5.85 -0.05 -4.40
CA THR A 10 -6.67 1.13 -4.15
C THR A 10 -6.69 1.50 -2.65
N GLY A 11 -6.67 0.53 -1.73
CA GLY A 11 -6.57 0.82 -0.29
C GLY A 11 -5.32 1.64 0.06
N LEU A 12 -4.16 1.30 -0.51
CA LEU A 12 -2.92 2.07 -0.29
C LEU A 12 -2.99 3.49 -0.88
N GLN A 13 -3.71 3.67 -1.99
CA GLN A 13 -3.95 5.00 -2.57
C GLN A 13 -4.91 5.81 -1.68
N SER A 14 -5.94 5.18 -1.13
CA SER A 14 -6.84 5.84 -0.17
C SER A 14 -6.07 6.36 1.04
N LEU A 15 -5.21 5.54 1.65
CA LEU A 15 -4.33 5.97 2.75
C LEU A 15 -3.40 7.11 2.31
N HIS A 16 -2.81 7.02 1.11
CA HIS A 16 -1.96 8.10 0.56
C HIS A 16 -2.67 9.45 0.51
N HIS A 17 -3.98 9.44 0.25
CA HIS A 17 -4.82 10.63 0.16
C HIS A 17 -5.55 10.97 1.47
N GLY A 18 -5.14 10.39 2.61
CA GLY A 18 -5.71 10.70 3.92
C GLY A 18 -7.11 10.10 4.13
N CYS A 19 -7.50 9.09 3.36
CA CYS A 19 -8.78 8.41 3.50
C CYS A 19 -8.59 7.09 4.28
N PRO A 20 -9.21 6.95 5.48
CA PRO A 20 -9.20 5.70 6.24
C PRO A 20 -9.71 4.52 5.42
N VAL A 21 -9.15 3.34 5.69
CA VAL A 21 -9.45 2.11 4.93
C VAL A 21 -9.92 1.01 5.86
N HIS A 22 -10.97 0.30 5.46
CA HIS A 22 -11.36 -0.98 6.04
C HIS A 22 -11.17 -2.10 5.02
N CYS A 23 -10.46 -3.17 5.43
CA CYS A 23 -10.26 -4.35 4.61
C CYS A 23 -11.29 -5.42 4.99
N SER A 24 -12.23 -5.73 4.09
CA SER A 24 -13.17 -6.84 4.28
C SER A 24 -12.64 -8.17 3.72
N GLY A 25 -11.39 -8.19 3.26
CA GLY A 25 -10.67 -9.37 2.79
C GLY A 25 -9.25 -9.40 3.36
N ARG A 26 -8.35 -10.15 2.72
CA ARG A 26 -6.95 -10.26 3.15
C ARG A 26 -6.04 -9.40 2.30
N ALA A 27 -5.56 -8.30 2.86
CA ALA A 27 -4.60 -7.41 2.23
C ALA A 27 -3.26 -7.43 2.97
N VAL A 28 -2.14 -7.30 2.25
CA VAL A 28 -0.78 -7.26 2.85
C VAL A 28 -0.53 -6.00 3.70
N TYR A 29 -1.41 -5.01 3.59
CA TYR A 29 -1.38 -3.75 4.33
C TYR A 29 -2.49 -3.67 5.38
N ASP A 30 -3.25 -4.73 5.58
CA ASP A 30 -4.25 -4.80 6.65
C ASP A 30 -3.54 -5.01 7.99
N LEU A 31 -3.16 -3.90 8.62
CA LEU A 31 -2.32 -3.87 9.81
C LEU A 31 -2.95 -2.90 10.83
N PRO A 32 -2.89 -3.22 12.13
CA PRO A 32 -3.27 -2.28 13.18
C PRO A 32 -2.54 -0.94 13.02
N GLY A 33 -3.29 0.16 13.11
CA GLY A 33 -2.80 1.51 12.89
C GLY A 33 -2.81 1.96 11.43
N LEU A 34 -2.79 1.03 10.46
CA LEU A 34 -2.80 1.35 9.03
C LEU A 34 -4.20 1.27 8.42
N THR A 35 -4.99 0.29 8.85
CA THR A 35 -6.38 0.07 8.44
C THR A 35 -7.28 -0.07 9.66
N HIS A 36 -8.57 0.20 9.49
CA HIS A 36 -9.59 0.01 10.52
C HIS A 36 -9.75 -1.47 10.85
N GLN A 37 -9.48 -1.83 12.11
CA GLN A 37 -9.45 -3.22 12.59
C GLN A 37 -10.78 -3.69 13.22
N GLY A 38 -11.75 -2.78 13.39
CA GLY A 38 -13.08 -3.12 13.87
C GLY A 38 -13.98 -3.66 12.76
N THR A 39 -15.27 -3.81 13.06
CA THR A 39 -16.27 -4.32 12.12
C THR A 39 -16.55 -3.34 10.98
N LEU A 40 -17.21 -3.82 9.94
CA LEU A 40 -17.66 -2.96 8.85
C LEU A 40 -18.71 -1.95 9.35
N GLU A 41 -19.59 -2.36 10.25
CA GLU A 41 -20.60 -1.51 10.86
C GLU A 41 -19.97 -0.36 11.64
N GLU A 42 -18.93 -0.64 12.43
CA GLU A 42 -18.16 0.37 13.15
C GLU A 42 -17.50 1.36 12.19
N PHE A 43 -16.87 0.86 11.12
CA PHE A 43 -16.23 1.71 10.11
C PHE A 43 -17.21 2.60 9.35
N LEU A 44 -18.40 2.08 9.04
CA LEU A 44 -19.45 2.85 8.37
C LEU A 44 -20.02 3.97 9.27
N ALA A 45 -20.06 3.73 10.58
CA ALA A 45 -20.50 4.72 11.57
C ALA A 45 -19.43 5.79 11.81
N ASP A 46 -18.17 5.37 12.02
CA ASP A 46 -17.03 6.25 12.18
C ASP A 46 -15.76 5.63 11.56
N PRO A 47 -15.35 6.08 10.36
CA PRO A 47 -14.13 5.59 9.71
C PRO A 47 -12.85 5.86 10.50
N GLY A 48 -12.89 6.79 11.46
CA GLY A 48 -11.74 7.17 12.29
C GLY A 48 -10.58 7.79 11.49
N SER A 49 -9.37 7.54 11.96
CA SER A 49 -8.11 7.93 11.33
C SER A 49 -7.12 6.76 11.34
N PHE A 50 -6.07 6.88 10.54
CA PHE A 50 -4.94 5.95 10.56
C PHE A 50 -3.67 6.70 10.98
N ASP A 51 -2.65 5.95 11.40
CA ASP A 51 -1.33 6.47 11.72
C ASP A 51 -0.57 6.80 10.42
N SER A 52 -0.44 8.09 10.12
CA SER A 52 0.25 8.59 8.94
C SER A 52 1.75 8.29 8.95
N ASP A 53 2.38 8.27 10.13
CA ASP A 53 3.81 7.99 10.25
C ASP A 53 4.08 6.50 9.99
N LEU A 54 3.18 5.63 10.48
CA LEU A 54 3.19 4.21 10.16
C LEU A 54 2.97 3.97 8.67
N TYR A 55 2.02 4.68 8.04
CA TYR A 55 1.81 4.61 6.60
C TYR A 55 3.08 4.98 5.82
N ASP A 56 3.73 6.06 6.19
CA ASP A 56 4.96 6.51 5.55
C ASP A 56 6.11 5.51 5.72
N ALA A 57 6.24 4.91 6.90
CA ALA A 57 7.20 3.84 7.16
C ALA A 57 6.90 2.60 6.31
N TYR A 58 5.64 2.16 6.27
CA TYR A 58 5.21 1.02 5.47
C TYR A 58 5.43 1.25 3.97
N ARG A 59 5.12 2.45 3.46
CA ARG A 59 5.38 2.83 2.07
C ARG A 59 6.86 2.79 1.72
N ARG A 60 7.73 3.32 2.59
CA ARG A 60 9.19 3.23 2.42
C ARG A 60 9.67 1.77 2.42
N TYR A 61 9.12 0.95 3.30
CA TYR A 61 9.42 -0.48 3.32
C TYR A 61 9.03 -1.16 2.01
N LEU A 62 7.83 -0.93 1.48
CA LEU A 62 7.41 -1.49 0.19
C LEU A 62 8.33 -1.08 -0.96
N LEU A 63 8.71 0.21 -1.03
CA LEU A 63 9.63 0.74 -2.03
C LEU A 63 11.02 0.11 -1.97
N HIS A 64 11.47 -0.28 -0.77
CA HIS A 64 12.79 -0.87 -0.57
C HIS A 64 12.80 -2.40 -0.71
N ALA A 65 11.77 -3.08 -0.20
CA ALA A 65 11.77 -4.53 0.00
C ALA A 65 10.95 -5.31 -1.02
N SER A 66 9.99 -4.69 -1.71
CA SER A 66 9.01 -5.40 -2.53
C SER A 66 8.87 -4.87 -3.95
N GLN A 67 8.99 -3.55 -4.15
CA GLN A 67 8.73 -2.93 -5.44
C GLN A 67 9.99 -2.80 -6.29
N ALA A 68 9.87 -3.14 -7.57
CA ALA A 68 10.88 -2.79 -8.55
C ALA A 68 10.66 -1.32 -8.92
N ASN A 69 11.65 -0.47 -8.62
CA ASN A 69 11.57 0.97 -8.84
C ASN A 69 11.75 1.34 -10.33
N GLY A 70 10.82 0.87 -11.16
CA GLY A 70 10.74 1.06 -12.61
C GLY A 70 9.35 0.69 -13.12
N ASN A 71 9.14 0.74 -14.42
CA ASN A 71 7.91 0.32 -15.08
C ASN A 71 8.19 -0.02 -16.56
N PHE A 72 7.16 -0.37 -17.33
CA PHE A 72 7.30 -0.73 -18.74
C PHE A 72 8.02 0.34 -19.59
N TYR A 73 7.87 1.62 -19.24
CA TYR A 73 8.44 2.77 -19.96
C TYR A 73 9.69 3.35 -19.29
N ARG A 74 10.04 2.89 -18.08
CA ARG A 74 11.18 3.37 -17.29
C ARG A 74 11.95 2.19 -16.74
N ARG A 75 13.17 2.01 -17.22
CA ARG A 75 14.10 1.00 -16.71
C ARG A 75 14.26 1.13 -15.19
N THR A 76 14.36 -0.01 -14.51
CA THR A 76 14.86 -0.01 -13.13
C THR A 76 16.35 0.32 -13.16
N HIS A 77 16.85 1.04 -12.15
CA HIS A 77 18.30 1.30 -12.02
C HIS A 77 19.05 -0.02 -11.79
N GLU A 78 20.35 -0.11 -12.12
CA GLU A 78 21.14 -1.35 -11.92
C GLU A 78 21.14 -1.82 -10.46
N ASP A 79 20.94 -0.88 -9.52
CA ASP A 79 20.74 -1.10 -8.08
C ASP A 79 19.25 -1.27 -7.69
N ALA A 80 18.41 -1.91 -8.51
CA ALA A 80 16.93 -1.98 -8.41
C ALA A 80 16.33 -2.56 -7.11
N GLY A 81 17.13 -2.78 -6.07
CA GLY A 81 16.72 -3.38 -4.81
C GLY A 81 16.56 -4.91 -4.91
N PRO A 82 16.03 -5.56 -3.87
CA PRO A 82 15.97 -7.01 -3.72
C PRO A 82 14.99 -7.70 -4.69
N THR A 83 14.38 -6.97 -5.62
CA THR A 83 13.32 -7.47 -6.50
C THR A 83 13.82 -8.39 -7.61
N GLY A 84 15.14 -8.43 -7.85
CA GLY A 84 15.75 -9.34 -8.80
C GLY A 84 15.45 -9.05 -10.28
N ILE A 85 14.74 -7.96 -10.60
CA ILE A 85 14.45 -7.58 -11.98
C ILE A 85 15.73 -7.07 -12.65
N ARG A 86 16.23 -7.84 -13.63
CA ARG A 86 17.32 -7.43 -14.53
C ARG A 86 16.75 -7.05 -15.88
N TRP A 87 16.88 -5.77 -16.26
CA TRP A 87 16.50 -5.31 -17.59
C TRP A 87 17.62 -5.63 -18.58
N PHE A 88 17.42 -6.64 -19.42
CA PHE A 88 18.36 -6.95 -20.49
C PHE A 88 18.41 -5.79 -21.51
N ALA A 89 19.62 -5.40 -21.92
CA ALA A 89 19.81 -4.42 -22.97
C ALA A 89 19.62 -5.08 -24.34
N GLY A 90 18.61 -4.61 -25.10
CA GLY A 90 18.51 -4.81 -26.54
C GLY A 90 17.75 -6.07 -27.01
N ILE A 91 16.65 -5.83 -27.72
CA ILE A 91 16.48 -6.36 -29.08
C ILE A 91 16.54 -5.13 -29.99
#